data_AF-A0A7J7H791-F1
#
_entry.id   AF-A0A7J7H791-F1
#
_cell.length_a   1.000
_cell.length_b   1.000
_cell.length_c   1.000
_cell.angle_alpha   90.00
_cell.angle_beta   90.00
_cell.angle_gamma   90.00
#
_symmetry.space_group_name_H-M   'P 1'
#
loop_
_entity.id
_entity.type
_entity.pdbx_description
1 polymer ?
#
loop_
_entity_poly.entity_id
_entity_poly.type
_entity_poly.pdbx_seq_one_letter_code
_entity_poly.pdbx_strand_id
1 'polypeptide(L)'
;MICKSHAIYCLHLLCSLLLLLCSCLHYCAARDTITAGNPINSTSNETLISDGKRFELRFLIISGHRYVGIQYYTWRPPEIVLVFNRDNPLPDSTTGFFGILNGNLTLWDKSGISYFSTSLGSSRSTAKLLDSGNLVVRDDQSGKSLWESFNNPTDTFLPGMNMNANLKLTSWTERGDPTSGDYIFQQNGDVRNGYIVCKSHKVYWKSKETDSFNPPLPVPLNLFNYFLLSIRLCLCHLIC
;
A
#
# COMPACT_ATOMS: atom_id res chain seq x y z
N MET A 1 -52.38 -20.69 34.22
CA MET A 1 -51.45 -21.37 33.28
C MET A 1 -51.03 -20.51 32.08
N ILE A 2 -51.88 -19.62 31.56
CA ILE A 2 -51.65 -18.84 30.32
C ILE A 2 -50.46 -17.84 30.43
N CYS A 3 -50.22 -17.27 31.62
CA CYS A 3 -49.17 -16.26 31.83
C CYS A 3 -47.73 -16.82 31.74
N LYS A 4 -47.51 -18.09 32.14
CA LYS A 4 -46.19 -18.73 32.06
C LYS A 4 -45.77 -19.04 30.61
N SER A 5 -46.75 -19.36 29.75
CA SER A 5 -46.50 -19.66 28.34
C SER A 5 -46.05 -18.41 27.57
N HIS A 6 -46.70 -17.26 27.79
CA HIS A 6 -46.31 -15.99 27.16
C HIS A 6 -44.90 -15.53 27.56
N ALA A 7 -44.53 -15.72 28.83
CA ALA A 7 -43.19 -15.39 29.32
C ALA A 7 -42.09 -16.21 28.61
N ILE A 8 -42.35 -17.49 28.32
CA ILE A 8 -41.42 -18.38 27.61
C ILE A 8 -41.24 -17.93 26.16
N TYR A 9 -42.33 -17.59 25.45
CA TYR A 9 -42.26 -17.07 24.08
C TYR A 9 -41.51 -15.73 24.00
N CYS A 10 -41.75 -14.80 24.93
CA CYS A 10 -41.01 -13.54 25.01
C CYS A 10 -39.50 -13.77 25.27
N LEU A 11 -39.14 -14.71 26.13
CA LEU A 11 -37.75 -15.03 26.43
C LEU A 11 -37.02 -15.63 25.21
N HIS A 12 -37.69 -16.52 24.47
CA HIS A 12 -37.14 -17.07 23.22
C HIS A 12 -36.96 -16.00 22.14
N LEU A 13 -37.93 -15.09 21.99
CA LEU A 13 -37.88 -13.99 21.01
C LEU A 13 -36.75 -12.99 21.35
N LEU A 14 -36.55 -12.72 22.65
CA LEU A 14 -35.46 -11.86 23.12
C LEU A 14 -34.09 -12.51 22.87
N CYS A 15 -33.98 -13.82 23.13
CA CYS A 15 -32.74 -14.57 22.94
C CYS A 15 -32.37 -14.70 21.45
N SER A 16 -33.35 -14.93 20.57
CA SER A 16 -33.11 -14.94 19.12
C SER A 16 -32.73 -13.57 18.57
N LEU A 17 -33.32 -12.49 19.08
CA LEU A 17 -32.93 -11.12 18.75
C LEU A 17 -31.50 -10.79 19.21
N LEU A 18 -31.11 -11.20 20.42
CA LEU A 18 -29.75 -11.08 20.94
C LEU A 18 -28.73 -11.86 20.11
N LEU A 19 -29.08 -13.07 19.68
CA LEU A 19 -28.22 -13.88 18.79
C LEU A 19 -28.09 -13.25 17.40
N LEU A 20 -29.15 -12.66 16.86
CA LEU A 20 -29.10 -11.90 15.60
C LEU A 20 -28.24 -10.64 15.73
N LEU A 21 -28.38 -9.89 16.82
CA LEU A 21 -27.55 -8.70 17.09
C LEU A 21 -26.07 -9.08 17.27
N CYS A 22 -25.79 -10.23 17.90
CA CYS A 22 -24.43 -10.76 18.08
C CYS A 22 -23.80 -11.25 16.77
N SER A 23 -24.60 -11.81 15.84
CA SER A 23 -24.13 -12.19 14.51
C SER A 23 -23.96 -10.98 13.58
N CYS A 24 -24.75 -9.91 13.74
CA CYS A 24 -24.50 -8.62 13.07
C CYS A 24 -23.19 -7.94 13.55
N LEU A 25 -22.79 -8.14 14.80
CA LEU A 25 -21.50 -7.67 15.34
C LEU A 25 -20.29 -8.48 14.83
N HIS A 26 -20.52 -9.67 14.24
CA HIS A 26 -19.49 -10.43 13.52
C HIS A 26 -19.28 -9.96 12.08
N TYR A 27 -19.73 -8.75 11.72
CA TYR A 27 -19.30 -8.11 10.49
C TYR A 27 -17.77 -7.96 10.55
N CYS A 28 -17.07 -8.82 9.81
CA CYS A 28 -15.61 -8.89 9.81
C CYS A 28 -15.07 -7.51 9.42
N ALA A 29 -14.56 -6.77 10.41
CA ALA A 29 -13.91 -5.51 10.17
C ALA A 29 -12.75 -5.74 9.21
N ALA A 30 -12.60 -4.87 8.22
CA ALA A 30 -11.50 -4.98 7.28
C ALA A 30 -10.18 -4.90 8.05
N ARG A 31 -9.27 -5.81 7.75
CA ARG A 31 -8.00 -5.94 8.45
C ARG A 31 -7.03 -4.87 7.93
N ASP A 32 -6.46 -4.07 8.82
CA ASP A 32 -5.46 -3.04 8.48
C ASP A 32 -4.02 -3.41 8.90
N THR A 33 -3.87 -4.53 9.60
CA THR A 33 -2.63 -4.93 10.29
C THR A 33 -2.22 -6.37 9.97
N ILE A 34 -0.95 -6.60 9.59
CA ILE A 34 -0.33 -7.91 9.38
C ILE A 34 0.59 -8.26 10.55
N THR A 35 0.28 -9.35 11.24
CA THR A 35 1.11 -9.93 12.32
C THR A 35 1.88 -11.14 11.80
N ALA A 36 2.93 -11.55 12.53
CA ALA A 36 3.56 -12.85 12.31
C ALA A 36 2.52 -13.99 12.35
N GLY A 37 2.67 -14.97 11.46
CA GLY A 37 1.77 -16.13 11.34
C GLY A 37 0.49 -15.89 10.55
N ASN A 38 0.15 -14.63 10.24
CA ASN A 38 -1.08 -14.28 9.50
C ASN A 38 -0.77 -13.48 8.22
N PRO A 39 0.02 -14.01 7.26
CA PRO A 39 0.28 -13.32 6.00
C PRO A 39 -0.97 -13.23 5.13
N ILE A 40 -0.93 -12.37 4.11
CA ILE A 40 -1.92 -12.38 3.01
C ILE A 40 -1.51 -13.47 2.02
N ASN A 41 -2.47 -14.31 1.62
CA ASN A 41 -2.24 -15.38 0.65
C ASN A 41 -2.72 -14.97 -0.75
N SER A 42 -1.84 -15.09 -1.75
CA SER A 42 -2.14 -14.78 -3.16
C SER A 42 -3.28 -15.58 -3.81
N THR A 43 -3.65 -16.75 -3.28
CA THR A 43 -4.77 -17.55 -3.81
C THR A 43 -6.11 -17.23 -3.15
N SER A 44 -6.08 -16.43 -2.08
CA SER A 44 -7.27 -15.94 -1.40
C SER A 44 -7.66 -14.56 -1.92
N ASN A 45 -8.89 -14.14 -1.67
CA ASN A 45 -9.32 -12.75 -1.89
C ASN A 45 -8.98 -11.85 -0.68
N GLU A 46 -8.06 -12.28 0.19
CA GLU A 46 -7.66 -11.49 1.35
C GLU A 46 -6.88 -10.24 0.92
N THR A 47 -7.21 -9.12 1.54
CA THR A 47 -6.54 -7.84 1.34
C THR A 47 -6.35 -7.15 2.69
N LEU A 48 -5.45 -6.17 2.74
CA LEU A 48 -5.32 -5.26 3.86
C LEU A 48 -5.96 -3.93 3.47
N ILE A 49 -6.94 -3.44 4.23
CA ILE A 49 -7.61 -2.17 3.94
C ILE A 49 -7.31 -1.22 5.08
N SER A 50 -6.91 0.02 4.76
CA SER A 50 -6.68 1.05 5.77
C SER A 50 -7.98 1.34 6.54
N ASP A 51 -7.88 1.77 7.80
CA ASP A 51 -9.05 1.94 8.69
C ASP A 51 -10.17 2.83 8.09
N GLY A 52 -9.79 3.98 7.53
CA GLY A 52 -10.68 4.89 6.81
C GLY A 52 -11.02 4.45 5.37
N LYS A 53 -10.69 3.22 4.98
CA LYS A 53 -10.99 2.61 3.66
C LYS A 53 -10.49 3.46 2.48
N ARG A 54 -9.30 4.04 2.62
CA ARG A 54 -8.68 4.89 1.59
C ARG A 54 -7.77 4.09 0.67
N PHE A 55 -6.98 3.20 1.26
CA PHE A 55 -6.00 2.39 0.55
C PHE A 55 -6.21 0.91 0.83
N GLU A 56 -5.85 0.10 -0.15
CA GLU A 56 -5.88 -1.35 -0.09
C GLU A 56 -4.54 -1.92 -0.54
N LEU A 57 -3.98 -2.81 0.26
CA LEU A 57 -2.85 -3.65 -0.11
C LEU A 57 -3.36 -5.04 -0.51
N ARG A 58 -2.94 -5.50 -1.68
CA ARG A 58 -3.35 -6.81 -2.20
C ARG A 58 -2.35 -7.39 -3.19
N PHE A 59 -2.57 -8.65 -3.55
CA PHE A 59 -1.95 -9.23 -4.74
C PHE A 59 -2.61 -8.70 -6.01
N LEU A 60 -1.78 -8.38 -7.00
CA LEU A 60 -2.13 -7.83 -8.31
C LEU A 60 -1.62 -8.77 -9.40
N ILE A 61 -2.37 -8.90 -10.50
CA ILE A 61 -1.92 -9.61 -11.69
C ILE A 61 -1.79 -8.57 -12.80
N ILE A 62 -0.57 -8.41 -13.33
CA ILE A 62 -0.26 -7.46 -14.39
C ILE A 62 0.52 -8.23 -15.46
N SER A 63 -0.02 -8.28 -16.68
CA SER A 63 0.59 -8.98 -17.83
C SER A 63 1.03 -10.43 -17.54
N GLY A 64 0.23 -11.18 -16.77
CA GLY A 64 0.52 -12.59 -16.43
C GLY A 64 1.57 -12.79 -15.33
N HIS A 65 2.02 -11.71 -14.69
CA HIS A 65 2.91 -11.75 -13.53
C HIS A 65 2.19 -11.29 -12.27
N ARG A 66 2.56 -11.87 -11.11
CA ARG A 66 1.94 -11.53 -9.83
C ARG A 66 2.83 -10.59 -9.01
N TYR A 67 2.19 -9.56 -8.48
CA TYR A 67 2.81 -8.54 -7.66
C TYR A 67 2.05 -8.34 -6.36
N VAL A 68 2.69 -7.72 -5.37
CA VAL A 68 2.02 -7.12 -4.23
C VAL A 68 2.08 -5.61 -4.41
N GLY A 69 0.95 -4.94 -4.23
CA GLY A 69 0.90 -3.49 -4.35
C GLY A 69 -0.17 -2.85 -3.48
N ILE A 70 -0.09 -1.53 -3.40
CA ILE A 70 -1.07 -0.67 -2.74
C ILE A 70 -1.82 0.09 -3.83
N GLN A 71 -3.14 0.18 -3.70
CA GLN A 71 -4.02 0.93 -4.59
C GLN A 71 -5.05 1.75 -3.79
N TYR A 72 -5.68 2.74 -4.43
CA TYR A 72 -6.85 3.39 -3.85
C TYR A 72 -8.02 2.40 -3.78
N TYR A 73 -8.62 2.25 -2.59
CA TYR A 73 -9.65 1.23 -2.34
C TYR A 73 -10.97 1.52 -3.07
N THR A 74 -11.39 2.79 -3.07
CA THR A 74 -12.71 3.20 -3.59
C THR A 74 -12.69 3.66 -5.05
N TRP A 75 -11.50 3.84 -5.65
CA TRP A 75 -11.39 4.40 -7.01
C TRP A 75 -11.66 3.33 -8.06
N ARG A 76 -12.33 3.76 -9.14
CA ARG A 76 -12.69 2.91 -10.28
C ARG A 76 -12.42 3.69 -11.58
N PRO A 77 -11.51 3.24 -12.46
CA PRO A 77 -10.68 2.03 -12.34
C PRO A 77 -9.71 2.09 -11.14
N PRO A 78 -9.23 0.93 -10.63
CA PRO A 78 -8.26 0.91 -9.53
C PRO A 78 -6.96 1.61 -9.94
N GLU A 79 -6.45 2.44 -9.05
CA GLU A 79 -5.22 3.20 -9.26
C GLU A 79 -4.13 2.67 -8.32
N ILE A 80 -3.13 2.00 -8.91
CA ILE A 80 -1.98 1.42 -8.20
C ILE A 80 -0.97 2.52 -7.90
N VAL A 81 -0.59 2.66 -6.63
CA VAL A 81 0.31 3.72 -6.15
C VAL A 81 1.66 3.18 -5.68
N LEU A 82 1.77 1.87 -5.45
CA LEU A 82 3.02 1.22 -5.04
C LEU A 82 3.03 -0.25 -5.45
N VAL A 83 4.19 -0.76 -5.87
CA VAL A 83 4.43 -2.17 -6.23
C VAL A 83 5.74 -2.65 -5.58
N PHE A 84 5.66 -3.60 -4.64
CA PHE A 84 6.80 -3.99 -3.80
C PHE A 84 7.86 -4.81 -4.56
N ASN A 85 7.42 -5.78 -5.36
CA ASN A 85 8.28 -6.72 -6.07
C ASN A 85 8.31 -6.40 -7.57
N ARG A 86 8.34 -5.12 -7.92
CA ARG A 86 8.22 -4.63 -9.30
C ARG A 86 9.30 -5.17 -10.25
N ASP A 87 10.52 -5.36 -9.75
CA ASP A 87 11.67 -5.86 -10.51
C ASP A 87 11.95 -7.36 -10.27
N ASN A 88 11.14 -8.03 -9.45
CA ASN A 88 11.24 -9.45 -9.16
C ASN A 88 9.83 -10.07 -9.01
N PRO A 89 9.05 -10.17 -10.10
CA PRO A 89 7.69 -10.66 -10.06
C PRO A 89 7.59 -12.10 -9.56
N LEU A 90 6.50 -12.41 -8.85
CA LEU A 90 6.17 -13.78 -8.53
C LEU A 90 5.61 -14.46 -9.80
N PRO A 91 6.09 -15.67 -10.17
CA PRO A 91 5.49 -16.45 -11.25
C PRO A 91 4.02 -16.76 -10.95
N ASP A 92 3.13 -16.58 -11.91
CA ASP A 92 1.67 -16.75 -11.68
C ASP A 92 1.27 -18.18 -11.28
N SER A 93 2.04 -19.18 -11.71
CA SER A 93 1.87 -20.59 -11.33
C SER A 93 2.17 -20.89 -9.86
N THR A 94 2.68 -19.92 -9.09
CA THR A 94 3.16 -20.12 -7.73
C THR A 94 2.27 -19.44 -6.70
N THR A 95 2.10 -20.07 -5.53
CA THR A 95 1.45 -19.46 -4.37
C THR A 95 2.46 -18.60 -3.61
N GLY A 96 2.18 -17.31 -3.50
CA GLY A 96 2.93 -16.35 -2.71
C GLY A 96 2.20 -15.93 -1.44
N PHE A 97 3.00 -15.56 -0.43
CA PHE A 97 2.57 -15.05 0.86
C PHE A 97 3.26 -13.71 1.11
N PHE A 98 2.49 -12.72 1.56
CA PHE A 98 3.00 -11.41 1.92
C PHE A 98 2.71 -11.10 3.38
N GLY A 99 3.74 -10.88 4.18
CA GLY A 99 3.57 -10.57 5.60
C GLY A 99 4.86 -10.59 6.40
N ILE A 100 4.75 -10.80 7.71
CA ILE A 100 5.92 -10.82 8.60
C ILE A 100 6.51 -12.23 8.66
N LEU A 101 7.74 -12.38 8.15
CA LEU A 101 8.56 -13.58 8.24
C LEU A 101 9.88 -13.25 8.94
N ASN A 102 10.16 -13.92 10.07
CA ASN A 102 11.37 -13.70 10.87
C ASN A 102 11.61 -12.21 11.21
N GLY A 103 10.54 -11.48 11.56
CA GLY A 103 10.58 -10.05 11.92
C GLY A 103 10.81 -9.08 10.75
N ASN A 104 10.71 -9.56 9.51
CA ASN A 104 10.81 -8.75 8.30
C ASN A 104 9.49 -8.78 7.53
N LEU A 105 9.14 -7.69 6.87
CA LEU A 105 8.08 -7.68 5.88
C LEU A 105 8.63 -8.31 4.59
N THR A 106 8.04 -9.44 4.19
CA THR A 106 8.58 -10.29 3.13
C THR A 106 7.46 -10.73 2.18
N LEU A 107 7.78 -10.85 0.90
CA LEU A 107 7.05 -11.64 -0.09
C LEU A 107 7.85 -12.92 -0.34
N TRP A 108 7.23 -14.08 -0.13
CA TRP A 108 7.87 -15.37 -0.38
C TRP A 108 6.91 -16.39 -1.00
N ASP A 109 7.44 -17.39 -1.67
CA ASP A 109 6.65 -18.51 -2.19
C ASP A 109 6.57 -19.70 -1.24
N LYS A 110 5.77 -20.72 -1.61
CA LYS A 110 5.65 -21.97 -0.86
C LYS A 110 6.97 -22.74 -0.69
N SER A 111 7.97 -22.48 -1.52
CA SER A 111 9.30 -23.11 -1.47
C SER A 111 10.25 -22.33 -0.55
N GLY A 112 9.82 -21.17 -0.02
CA GLY A 112 10.61 -20.29 0.82
C GLY A 112 11.49 -19.29 0.05
N ILE A 113 11.35 -19.19 -1.28
CA ILE A 113 12.07 -18.22 -2.09
C ILE A 113 11.47 -16.84 -1.82
N SER A 114 12.33 -15.87 -1.49
CA SER A 114 11.92 -14.47 -1.27
C SER A 114 12.00 -13.66 -2.56
N TYR A 115 10.94 -12.88 -2.82
CA TYR A 115 10.83 -11.98 -3.96
C TYR A 115 10.93 -10.50 -3.55
N PHE A 116 10.69 -10.22 -2.27
CA PHE A 116 10.89 -8.94 -1.61
C PHE A 116 11.13 -9.22 -0.13
N SER A 117 12.06 -8.51 0.52
CA SER A 117 12.19 -8.53 1.97
C SER A 117 12.77 -7.22 2.47
N THR A 118 12.26 -6.75 3.60
CA THR A 118 12.94 -5.74 4.40
C THR A 118 14.09 -6.39 5.18
N SER A 119 15.12 -5.63 5.56
CA SER A 119 16.27 -6.09 6.36
C SER A 119 16.31 -5.38 7.72
N LEU A 120 15.34 -5.68 8.59
CA LEU A 120 15.05 -4.90 9.81
C LEU A 120 15.78 -5.36 11.05
N GLY A 121 16.21 -6.63 11.11
CA GLY A 121 16.93 -7.18 12.25
C GLY A 121 16.15 -7.25 13.57
N SER A 122 14.82 -7.05 13.55
CA SER A 122 13.95 -7.27 14.72
C SER A 122 13.49 -8.73 14.79
N SER A 123 13.25 -9.23 16.01
CA SER A 123 12.69 -10.57 16.23
C SER A 123 11.16 -10.59 16.22
N ARG A 124 10.51 -9.44 16.42
CA ARG A 124 9.04 -9.34 16.56
C ARG A 124 8.54 -8.00 16.03
N SER A 125 7.84 -8.05 14.91
CA SER A 125 7.32 -6.87 14.23
C SER A 125 5.91 -7.10 13.70
N THR A 126 5.21 -5.99 13.50
CA THR A 126 3.87 -5.95 12.90
C THR A 126 3.85 -4.88 11.80
N ALA A 127 3.17 -5.15 10.68
CA ALA A 127 2.97 -4.16 9.62
C ALA A 127 1.54 -3.60 9.67
N LYS A 128 1.37 -2.30 9.51
CA LYS A 128 0.05 -1.64 9.50
C LYS A 128 -0.08 -0.68 8.30
N LEU A 129 -1.17 -0.79 7.55
CA LEU A 129 -1.50 0.13 6.47
C LEU A 129 -2.27 1.31 7.02
N LEU A 130 -1.72 2.50 6.86
CA LEU A 130 -2.32 3.75 7.33
C LEU A 130 -3.21 4.37 6.25
N ASP A 131 -4.12 5.25 6.67
CA ASP A 131 -4.99 6.02 5.75
C ASP A 131 -4.24 7.02 4.87
N SER A 132 -2.96 7.27 5.12
CA SER A 132 -2.10 8.00 4.19
C SER A 132 -1.68 7.15 2.98
N GLY A 133 -1.80 5.82 3.07
CA GLY A 133 -1.23 4.86 2.12
C GLY A 133 0.15 4.35 2.54
N ASN A 134 0.69 4.83 3.65
CA ASN A 134 1.96 4.36 4.19
C ASN A 134 1.78 3.01 4.88
N LEU A 135 2.53 2.00 4.46
CA LEU A 135 2.66 0.73 5.14
C LEU A 135 3.85 0.82 6.10
N VAL A 136 3.57 0.76 7.39
CA VAL A 136 4.57 0.95 8.45
C VAL A 136 4.81 -0.37 9.17
N VAL A 137 6.07 -0.80 9.23
CA VAL A 137 6.50 -1.93 10.07
C VAL A 137 6.99 -1.36 11.40
N ARG A 138 6.43 -1.85 12.51
CA ARG A 138 6.82 -1.45 13.87
C ARG A 138 7.38 -2.64 14.63
N ASP A 139 8.33 -2.34 15.51
CA ASP A 139 8.80 -3.28 16.52
C ASP A 139 7.73 -3.43 17.61
N ASP A 140 7.33 -4.65 17.91
CA ASP A 140 6.21 -4.90 18.83
C ASP A 140 6.56 -4.55 20.29
N GLN A 141 7.85 -4.57 20.66
CA GLN A 141 8.29 -4.34 22.03
C GLN A 141 8.46 -2.85 22.32
N SER A 142 9.18 -2.16 21.44
CA SER A 142 9.50 -0.74 21.59
C SER A 142 8.46 0.20 20.98
N GLY A 143 7.60 -0.32 20.10
CA GLY A 143 6.66 0.49 19.31
C GLY A 143 7.31 1.36 18.23
N LYS A 144 8.65 1.27 18.07
CA LYS A 144 9.41 2.09 17.12
C LYS A 144 9.09 1.69 15.67
N SER A 145 8.98 2.69 14.79
CA SER A 145 8.94 2.49 13.33
C SER A 145 10.27 1.93 12.85
N LEU A 146 10.25 0.73 12.27
CA LEU A 146 11.41 0.06 11.69
C LEU A 146 11.54 0.33 10.19
N TRP A 147 10.41 0.47 9.49
CA TRP A 147 10.37 0.67 8.05
C TRP A 147 9.05 1.29 7.59
N GLU A 148 9.10 2.07 6.52
CA GLU A 148 7.95 2.76 5.93
C GLU A 148 7.99 2.69 4.40
N SER A 149 6.86 2.36 3.78
CA SER A 149 6.76 2.29 2.31
C SER A 149 6.97 3.65 1.65
N PHE A 150 6.67 4.74 2.35
CA PHE A 150 6.91 6.10 1.89
C PHE A 150 8.39 6.43 1.66
N ASN A 151 9.31 5.69 2.27
CA ASN A 151 10.75 5.83 2.03
C ASN A 151 11.24 4.99 0.83
N ASN A 152 10.38 4.15 0.25
CA ASN A 152 10.71 3.24 -0.85
C ASN A 152 9.58 3.24 -1.92
N PRO A 153 9.27 4.39 -2.53
CA PRO A 153 8.18 4.49 -3.51
C PRO A 153 8.53 3.86 -4.86
N THR A 154 7.52 3.71 -5.71
CA THR A 154 7.67 3.34 -7.11
C THR A 154 7.66 4.58 -8.01
N ASP A 155 6.56 4.83 -8.71
CA ASP A 155 6.33 5.87 -9.71
C ASP A 155 5.42 7.00 -9.18
N THR A 156 4.89 6.85 -7.96
CA THR A 156 3.84 7.72 -7.41
C THR A 156 4.30 8.37 -6.12
N PHE A 157 4.11 9.69 -6.03
CA PHE A 157 4.21 10.44 -4.77
C PHE A 157 2.83 10.44 -4.09
N LEU A 158 2.76 10.38 -2.76
CA LEU A 158 1.52 10.39 -1.98
C LEU A 158 1.54 11.52 -0.94
N PRO A 159 0.38 12.01 -0.46
CA PRO A 159 0.37 13.04 0.56
C PRO A 159 0.97 12.49 1.85
N GLY A 160 1.89 13.25 2.44
CA GLY A 160 2.65 12.84 3.63
C GLY A 160 3.99 12.18 3.31
N MET A 161 4.31 11.93 2.03
CA MET A 161 5.69 11.62 1.63
C MET A 161 6.58 12.85 1.71
N ASN A 162 7.88 12.65 1.90
CA ASN A 162 8.88 13.70 1.93
C ASN A 162 9.83 13.54 0.74
N MET A 163 9.75 14.46 -0.23
CA MET A 163 10.62 14.50 -1.41
C MET A 163 12.01 15.03 -1.06
N ASN A 164 12.79 14.23 -0.33
CA ASN A 164 14.17 14.52 0.05
C ASN A 164 15.16 14.07 -1.04
N ALA A 165 16.46 14.37 -0.83
CA ALA A 165 17.52 14.07 -1.80
C ALA A 165 17.71 12.58 -2.13
N ASN A 166 17.26 11.67 -1.25
CA ASN A 166 17.37 10.23 -1.45
C ASN A 166 16.11 9.63 -2.11
N LEU A 167 14.98 10.35 -2.07
CA LEU A 167 13.73 9.86 -2.62
C LEU A 167 13.71 10.03 -4.15
N LYS A 168 13.42 8.93 -4.84
CA LYS A 168 13.31 8.88 -6.30
C LYS A 168 12.00 8.21 -6.68
N LEU A 169 11.32 8.78 -7.66
CA LEU A 169 10.17 8.13 -8.29
C LEU A 169 10.63 7.61 -9.64
N THR A 170 10.61 6.29 -9.82
CA THR A 170 11.03 5.62 -11.05
C THR A 170 9.79 5.17 -11.80
N SER A 171 9.68 5.59 -13.05
CA SER A 171 8.56 5.24 -13.92
C SER A 171 8.43 3.73 -14.10
N TRP A 172 7.27 3.28 -14.54
CA TRP A 172 7.12 1.94 -15.10
C TRP A 172 7.87 1.85 -16.44
N THR A 173 8.23 0.65 -16.89
CA THR A 173 8.83 0.44 -18.21
C THR A 173 7.83 0.82 -19.31
N GLU A 174 6.62 0.29 -19.20
CA GLU A 174 5.51 0.55 -20.11
C GLU A 174 4.14 0.37 -19.46
N ARG A 175 3.08 0.68 -20.21
CA ARG A 175 1.72 0.43 -19.75
C ARG A 175 1.52 -1.07 -19.59
N GLY A 176 1.34 -1.52 -18.36
CA GLY A 176 1.16 -2.94 -18.06
C GLY A 176 2.47 -3.67 -17.77
N ASP A 177 3.60 -2.98 -17.63
CA ASP A 177 4.81 -3.54 -17.04
C ASP A 177 5.32 -2.63 -15.92
N PRO A 178 5.11 -3.01 -14.64
CA PRO A 178 5.52 -2.19 -13.51
C PRO A 178 7.02 -2.20 -13.24
N THR A 179 7.82 -2.96 -13.99
CA THR A 179 9.29 -2.97 -13.86
C THR A 179 9.87 -1.54 -13.93
N SER A 180 11.01 -1.32 -13.30
CA SER A 180 11.70 -0.02 -13.28
C SER A 180 12.07 0.45 -14.69
N GLY A 181 11.44 1.55 -15.13
CA GLY A 181 11.68 2.17 -16.44
C GLY A 181 12.79 3.23 -16.43
N ASP A 182 12.92 3.92 -17.57
CA ASP A 182 14.03 4.84 -17.83
C ASP A 182 13.92 6.23 -17.18
N TYR A 183 12.71 6.62 -16.74
CA TYR A 183 12.47 7.96 -16.22
C TYR A 183 12.49 8.00 -14.70
N ILE A 184 13.26 8.94 -14.15
CA ILE A 184 13.41 9.13 -12.70
C ILE A 184 13.10 10.59 -12.36
N PHE A 185 12.10 10.82 -11.53
CA PHE A 185 11.84 12.11 -10.90
C PHE A 185 12.52 12.17 -9.54
N GLN A 186 13.32 13.22 -9.31
CA GLN A 186 14.08 13.39 -8.08
C GLN A 186 14.35 14.88 -7.78
N GLN A 187 14.79 15.17 -6.56
CA GLN A 187 15.28 16.51 -6.22
C GLN A 187 16.54 16.85 -7.02
N ASN A 188 16.66 18.11 -7.45
CA ASN A 188 17.86 18.65 -8.05
C ASN A 188 18.87 19.00 -6.94
N GLY A 189 20.06 18.39 -6.97
CA GLY A 189 21.13 18.74 -6.03
C GLY A 189 21.73 20.13 -6.26
N ASP A 190 21.64 20.65 -7.49
CA ASP A 190 22.29 21.90 -7.89
C ASP A 190 21.47 23.15 -7.58
N VAL A 191 20.17 22.99 -7.34
CA VAL A 191 19.21 24.10 -7.21
C VAL A 191 18.36 23.88 -5.96
N ARG A 192 18.31 24.86 -5.06
CA ARG A 192 17.48 24.79 -3.86
C ARG A 192 16.02 24.63 -4.26
N ASN A 193 15.36 23.60 -3.73
CA ASN A 193 13.98 23.24 -4.08
C ASN A 193 13.75 23.06 -5.60
N GLY A 194 14.79 22.70 -6.35
CA GLY A 194 14.66 22.29 -7.74
C GLY A 194 14.31 20.80 -7.84
N TYR A 195 13.66 20.41 -8.93
CA TYR A 195 13.38 19.02 -9.29
C TYR A 195 13.87 18.75 -10.71
N ILE A 196 14.25 17.50 -10.98
CA ILE A 196 14.63 17.05 -12.32
C ILE A 196 13.92 15.76 -12.68
N VAL A 197 13.71 15.58 -13.98
CA VAL A 197 13.42 14.28 -14.57
C VAL A 197 14.66 13.85 -15.35
N CYS A 198 15.20 12.69 -15.03
CA CYS A 198 16.26 12.05 -15.78
C CYS A 198 15.67 10.97 -16.68
N LYS A 199 16.22 10.81 -17.90
CA LYS A 199 16.02 9.64 -18.77
C LYS A 199 17.37 8.97 -18.99
N SER A 200 17.52 7.71 -18.60
CA SER A 200 18.78 6.94 -18.75
C SER A 200 20.02 7.75 -18.30
N HIS A 201 19.94 8.32 -17.10
CA HIS A 201 20.97 9.17 -16.45
C HIS A 201 21.25 10.55 -17.09
N LYS A 202 20.52 10.95 -18.13
CA LYS A 202 20.60 12.30 -18.69
C LYS A 202 19.43 13.14 -18.21
N VAL A 203 19.68 14.40 -17.87
CA VAL A 203 18.59 15.31 -17.49
C VAL A 203 17.72 15.56 -18.71
N TYR A 204 16.46 15.16 -18.61
CA TYR A 204 15.42 15.35 -19.62
C TYR A 204 14.65 16.65 -19.37
N TRP A 205 14.38 16.96 -18.10
CA TRP A 205 13.65 18.16 -17.69
C TRP A 205 14.15 18.68 -16.33
N LYS A 206 14.03 19.99 -16.11
CA LYS A 206 14.31 20.67 -14.82
C LYS A 206 13.17 21.61 -14.46
N SER A 207 12.81 21.67 -13.18
CA SER A 207 11.91 22.71 -12.67
C SER A 207 12.62 24.06 -12.60
N LYS A 208 11.85 25.15 -12.57
CA LYS A 208 12.36 26.44 -12.11
C LYS A 208 12.61 26.40 -10.60
N GLU A 209 13.39 27.34 -10.06
CA GLU A 209 13.48 27.53 -8.60
C GLU A 209 12.07 27.68 -8.03
N THR A 210 11.74 26.86 -7.04
CA THR A 210 10.47 26.97 -6.32
C THR A 210 10.75 27.38 -4.88
N ASP A 211 9.87 28.19 -4.29
CA ASP A 211 9.78 28.20 -2.83
C ASP A 211 9.32 26.79 -2.42
N SER A 212 10.08 26.13 -1.54
CA SER A 212 9.94 24.75 -1.03
C SER A 212 8.67 23.99 -1.40
N PHE A 213 8.82 22.78 -1.96
CA PHE A 213 7.71 21.86 -2.18
C PHE A 213 7.12 21.37 -0.85
N ASN A 214 6.21 22.15 -0.29
CA ASN A 214 5.34 21.79 0.81
C ASN A 214 3.90 21.89 0.30
N PRO A 215 3.27 20.80 -0.17
CA PRO A 215 1.85 20.83 -0.44
C PRO A 215 1.12 21.27 0.84
N PRO A 216 0.32 22.36 0.81
CA PRO A 216 -0.27 22.93 2.02
C PRO A 216 -1.23 21.94 2.67
N LEU A 217 -0.95 21.49 3.89
CA LEU A 217 -1.89 20.68 4.65
C LEU A 217 -3.01 21.59 5.21
N PRO A 218 -4.30 21.23 5.08
CA PRO A 218 -4.88 20.13 4.31
C PRO A 218 -5.15 20.53 2.85
N VAL A 219 -4.60 19.78 1.88
CA VAL A 219 -4.92 20.00 0.46
C VAL A 219 -6.30 19.39 0.19
N PRO A 220 -7.25 20.12 -0.42
CA PRO A 220 -8.51 19.54 -0.87
C PRO A 220 -8.23 18.35 -1.79
N LEU A 221 -8.87 17.19 -1.52
CA LEU A 221 -8.64 15.93 -2.25
C LEU A 221 -8.57 16.15 -3.77
N ASN A 222 -9.43 17.01 -4.31
CA ASN A 222 -9.50 17.26 -5.76
C ASN A 222 -8.22 17.91 -6.32
N LEU A 223 -7.70 18.98 -5.70
CA LEU A 223 -6.49 19.65 -6.17
C LEU A 223 -5.24 18.78 -5.97
N PHE A 224 -5.20 18.00 -4.90
CA PHE A 224 -4.11 17.09 -4.62
C PHE A 224 -4.08 15.91 -5.61
N ASN A 225 -5.26 15.38 -5.95
CA ASN A 225 -5.42 14.33 -6.96
C ASN A 225 -4.88 14.81 -8.31
N TYR A 226 -5.15 16.04 -8.74
CA TYR A 226 -4.58 16.60 -9.98
C TYR A 226 -3.05 16.64 -9.96
N PHE A 227 -2.44 16.97 -8.82
CA PHE A 227 -0.99 17.06 -8.69
C PHE A 227 -0.31 15.68 -8.72
N LEU A 228 -0.89 14.68 -8.03
CA LEU A 228 -0.41 13.29 -8.09
C LEU A 228 -0.61 12.67 -9.48
N LEU A 229 -1.77 12.91 -10.08
CA LEU A 229 -2.02 12.57 -11.47
C LEU A 229 -0.99 13.27 -12.34
N SER A 230 -0.59 14.52 -12.07
CA SER A 230 0.37 15.23 -12.92
C SER A 230 1.78 14.61 -12.92
N ILE A 231 2.31 14.14 -11.79
CA ILE A 231 3.65 13.51 -11.76
C ILE A 231 3.58 12.12 -12.41
N ARG A 232 2.59 11.31 -12.06
CA ARG A 232 2.42 9.98 -12.64
C ARG A 232 2.03 10.05 -14.12
N LEU A 233 1.11 10.93 -14.51
CA LEU A 233 0.78 11.20 -15.92
C LEU A 233 1.97 11.77 -16.67
N CYS A 234 2.81 12.61 -16.07
CA CYS A 234 4.04 13.06 -16.74
C CYS A 234 4.94 11.87 -17.04
N LEU A 235 5.19 10.99 -16.06
CA LEU A 235 5.96 9.77 -16.29
C LEU A 235 5.26 8.82 -17.29
N CYS A 236 3.95 8.62 -17.21
CA CYS A 236 3.18 7.78 -18.13
C CYS A 236 3.11 8.34 -19.56
N HIS A 237 3.02 9.66 -19.72
CA HIS A 237 2.98 10.30 -21.04
C HIS A 237 4.36 10.31 -21.70
N LEU A 238 5.44 10.28 -20.92
CA LEU A 238 6.80 10.11 -21.43
C LEU A 238 7.11 8.69 -21.94
N ILE A 239 6.25 7.73 -21.61
CA ILE A 239 6.35 6.33 -22.00
C ILE A 239 5.49 6.00 -23.23
N CYS A 240 4.48 6.82 -23.56
CA CYS A 240 3.68 6.71 -24.79
C CYS A 240 4.31 7.51 -25.93
#